data_AF-A0A6J7RD16-F1
#
_entry.id   AF-A0A6J7RD16-F1
#
_cell.length_a   1.000
_cell.length_b   1.000
_cell.length_c   1.000
_cell.angle_alpha   90.00
_cell.angle_beta   90.00
_cell.angle_gamma   90.00
#
_symmetry.space_group_name_H-M   'P 1'
#
loop_
_entity.id
_entity.type
_entity.pdbx_description
1 polymer ?
#
loop_
_entity_poly.entity_id
_entity_poly.type
_entity_poly.pdbx_seq_one_letter_code
_entity_poly.pdbx_strand_id
1 'polypeptide(L)' 'MSTAAPKLPHPGPAEIGLRVTMRLHESGGPTELLGFLETLTTIRKRNGEIVTFDPEQVVAWRIVLPPTKG' A
#
# COMPACT_ATOMS: atom_id res chain seq x y z
N MET A 1 -28.84 3.77 5.19
CA MET A 1 -28.35 2.66 4.34
C MET A 1 -26.84 2.81 4.25
N SER A 2 -26.06 1.92 4.88
CA SER A 2 -24.58 2.00 4.82
C SER A 2 -24.10 1.22 3.61
N THR A 3 -23.85 1.91 2.50
CA THR A 3 -23.07 1.35 1.40
C THR A 3 -21.62 1.34 1.87
N ALA A 4 -21.12 0.17 2.29
CA ALA A 4 -19.68 -0.01 2.39
C ALA A 4 -19.11 0.27 0.99
N ALA A 5 -18.29 1.31 0.85
CA ALA A 5 -17.60 1.60 -0.40
C ALA A 5 -16.90 0.32 -0.88
N PRO A 6 -16.91 0.02 -2.18
CA PRO A 6 -16.18 -1.14 -2.70
C PRO A 6 -14.75 -1.05 -2.18
N LYS A 7 -14.27 -2.14 -1.56
CA LYS A 7 -12.89 -2.20 -1.06
C LYS A 7 -11.98 -2.03 -2.27
N LEU A 8 -11.35 -0.86 -2.38
CA LEU A 8 -10.45 -0.55 -3.48
C LEU A 8 -9.34 -1.62 -3.51
N PRO A 9 -8.90 -2.05 -4.71
CA PRO A 9 -7.84 -3.03 -4.84
C PRO A 9 -6.48 -2.50 -4.34
N HIS A 10 -6.41 -1.20 -4.01
CA HIS A 10 -5.25 -0.48 -3.50
C HIS A 10 -5.62 0.41 -2.30
N PRO A 11 -4.64 0.96 -1.57
CA PRO A 11 -4.88 1.92 -0.49
C PRO A 11 -5.62 3.19 -0.96
N GLY A 12 -6.37 3.82 -0.06
CA GLY A 12 -7.04 5.10 -0.29
C GLY A 12 -6.40 6.24 0.50
N PRO A 13 -7.00 7.44 0.46
CA PRO A 13 -6.48 8.62 1.17
C PRO A 13 -6.37 8.44 2.69
N ALA A 14 -7.21 7.59 3.29
CA ALA A 14 -7.19 7.32 4.73
C ALA A 14 -5.94 6.55 5.18
N GLU A 15 -5.25 5.88 4.25
CA GLU A 15 -4.05 5.11 4.54
C GLU A 15 -2.75 5.88 4.33
N ILE A 16 -2.80 7.14 3.88
CA ILE A 16 -1.61 7.98 3.74
C ILE A 16 -0.95 8.17 5.12
N GLY A 17 0.36 7.98 5.18
CA GLY A 17 1.16 7.98 6.40
C GLY A 17 1.17 6.64 7.14
N LEU A 18 0.33 5.67 6.77
CA LEU A 18 0.37 4.33 7.36
C LEU A 18 1.43 3.46 6.71
N ARG A 19 2.00 2.55 7.51
CA ARG A 19 2.89 1.52 7.00
C ARG A 19 2.07 0.44 6.31
N VAL A 20 2.40 0.15 5.06
CA VAL A 20 1.69 -0.84 4.24
C VAL A 20 2.67 -1.79 3.57
N THR A 21 2.16 -2.96 3.21
CA THR A 21 2.78 -3.84 2.22
C THR A 21 1.85 -4.01 1.04
N MET A 22 2.39 -3.96 -0.17
CA MET A 22 1.66 -4.10 -1.42
C MET A 22 2.38 -5.09 -2.31
N ARG A 23 1.59 -5.91 -3.02
CA ARG A 23 2.08 -6.76 -4.09
C ARG A 23 1.56 -6.20 -5.41
N LEU A 24 2.48 -5.93 -6.33
CA LEU A 24 2.21 -5.45 -7.67
C LEU A 24 2.31 -6.60 -8.67
N HIS A 25 1.48 -6.56 -9.70
CA HIS A 25 1.64 -7.41 -10.89
C HIS A 25 2.32 -6.59 -11.99
N GLU A 26 3.65 -6.71 -12.07
CA GLU A 26 4.47 -6.04 -13.08
C GLU A 26 4.91 -7.04 -14.16
N SER A 27 5.24 -6.53 -15.34
CA SER A 27 5.65 -7.33 -16.52
C SER A 27 6.89 -8.20 -16.28
N GLY A 28 7.66 -7.94 -15.22
CA GLY A 28 8.85 -8.69 -14.80
C GLY A 28 8.61 -9.71 -13.68
N GLY A 29 7.36 -9.87 -13.21
CA GLY A 29 6.98 -10.72 -12.09
C GLY A 29 6.39 -9.95 -10.90
N PRO A 30 5.88 -10.65 -9.88
CA PRO A 30 5.30 -10.00 -8.72
C PRO A 30 6.35 -9.26 -7.89
N THR A 31 6.17 -7.94 -7.73
CA THR A 31 7.02 -7.10 -6.89
C THR A 31 6.33 -6.81 -5.57
N GLU A 32 7.05 -6.97 -4.45
CA GLU A 32 6.56 -6.58 -3.12
C GLU A 32 7.15 -5.24 -2.68
N LEU A 33 6.28 -4.30 -2.35
CA LEU A 33 6.61 -3.04 -1.72
C LEU A 33 6.27 -3.07 -0.23
N LEU A 34 7.17 -2.53 0.58
CA LEU A 34 6.99 -2.36 2.02
C LEU A 34 7.54 -1.00 2.44
N GLY A 35 6.67 -0.16 2.99
CA GLY A 35 7.03 1.18 3.41
C GLY A 35 5.83 1.95 3.95
N PHE A 36 5.96 3.26 4.03
CA PHE A 36 4.86 4.16 4.36
C PHE A 36 4.22 4.67 3.07
N LEU A 37 2.90 4.63 2.98
CA LEU A 37 2.18 5.23 1.86
C LEU A 37 2.34 6.75 1.97
N GLU A 38 3.11 7.36 1.06
CA GLU A 38 3.41 8.79 1.14
C GLU A 38 2.42 9.61 0.31
N THR A 39 1.99 9.05 -0.82
CA THR A 39 0.86 9.54 -1.62
C THR A 39 0.07 8.35 -2.16
N LEU A 40 -1.01 8.59 -2.91
CA LEU A 40 -1.80 7.50 -3.53
C LEU A 40 -1.01 6.67 -4.55
N THR A 41 0.16 7.14 -4.99
CA THR A 41 1.00 6.47 -6.00
C THR A 41 2.46 6.34 -5.57
N THR A 42 2.80 6.65 -4.32
CA THR A 42 4.18 6.55 -3.82
C THR A 42 4.29 5.89 -2.46
N ILE A 43 5.35 5.09 -2.30
CA ILE A 43 5.76 4.46 -1.04
C ILE A 43 7.14 4.98 -0.66
N ARG A 44 7.28 5.43 0.59
CA ARG A 44 8.59 5.67 1.21
C ARG A 44 9.08 4.43 1.93
N LYS A 45 10.15 3.82 1.42
CA LYS A 45 10.80 2.66 2.03
C LYS A 45 11.55 3.04 3.30
N ARG A 46 11.94 2.04 4.11
CA ARG A 46 12.70 2.24 5.36
C ARG A 46 14.05 2.94 5.15
N ASN A 47 14.70 2.72 4.00
CA ASN A 47 15.97 3.35 3.63
C ASN A 47 15.81 4.81 3.16
N GLY A 48 14.58 5.36 3.12
CA GLY A 48 14.29 6.70 2.64
C GLY A 48 14.04 6.81 1.13
N GLU A 49 14.20 5.73 0.37
CA GLU A 49 13.89 5.68 -1.06
C GLU A 49 12.38 5.87 -1.29
N ILE A 50 12.03 6.69 -2.28
CA ILE A 50 10.66 6.87 -2.75
C ILE A 50 10.46 6.03 -4.00
N VAL A 51 9.48 5.13 -3.96
CA VAL A 51 9.08 4.30 -5.09
C VAL A 51 7.71 4.72 -5.56
N THR A 52 7.58 5.02 -6.85
CA THR A 52 6.30 5.23 -7.51
C THR A 52 5.71 3.88 -7.95
N PHE A 53 4.41 3.71 -7.80
CA PHE A 53 3.68 2.52 -8.25
C PHE A 53 2.39 2.91 -8.95
N ASP A 54 1.88 2.01 -9.79
CA ASP A 54 0.57 2.13 -10.41
C ASP A 54 -0.50 1.44 -9.52
N PRO A 55 -1.52 2.17 -9.02
CA PRO A 55 -2.61 1.59 -8.24
C PRO A 55 -3.37 0.49 -8.99
N GLU A 56 -3.42 0.53 -10.33
CA GLU A 56 -4.09 -0.49 -11.14
C GLU A 56 -3.32 -1.84 -11.14
N GLN A 57 -2.03 -1.81 -10.81
CA GLN A 57 -1.20 -3.01 -10.71
C GLN A 57 -1.23 -3.67 -9.33
N VAL A 58 -1.86 -3.04 -8.33
CA VAL A 58 -1.95 -3.60 -6.98
C VAL A 58 -2.90 -4.80 -6.98
N VAL A 59 -2.37 -5.99 -6.71
CA VAL A 59 -3.17 -7.23 -6.65
C VAL A 59 -3.47 -7.66 -5.21
N ALA A 60 -2.67 -7.21 -4.25
CA ALA A 60 -2.91 -7.42 -2.83
C ALA A 60 -2.21 -6.35 -1.99
N TRP A 61 -2.80 -5.98 -0.86
CA TRP A 61 -2.16 -5.09 0.10
C TRP A 61 -2.72 -5.27 1.51
N ARG A 62 -1.98 -4.78 2.51
CA ARG A 62 -2.44 -4.66 3.90
C ARG A 62 -1.69 -3.58 4.66
N ILE A 63 -2.33 -3.05 5.69
CA ILE A 63 -1.69 -2.21 6.71
C ILE A 63 -0.81 -3.11 7.59
N VAL A 64 0.42 -2.65 7.85
CA VAL A 64 1.35 -3.28 8.79
C VAL A 64 1.18 -2.61 10.14
N LEU A 65 0.37 -3.21 11.00
CA LEU A 65 0.19 -2.73 12.37
C LEU A 65 1.47 -3.00 13.18
N PRO A 66 1.88 -2.06 14.06
CA PRO A 66 2.90 -2.37 15.04
C PRO A 66 2.42 -3.54 15.93
N PRO A 67 3.33 -4.37 16.46
CA PRO A 67 2.95 -5.39 17.42
C PRO A 67 2.25 -4.70 18.60
N THR A 68 1.02 -5.13 18.90
CA THR A 68 0.28 -4.64 20.05
C THR A 68 1.12 -4.94 21.29
N LYS A 69 1.60 -3.90 21.97
CA LYS A 69 2.23 -4.08 23.29
C LYS A 69 1.13 -4.61 24.21
N GLY A 70 1.27 -5.87 24.63
CA GLY A 70 0.53 -6.43 25.75
C GLY A 70 1.02 -5.89 27.07
#